data_AF-A0A4R0XRW8-F1
#
_entry.id   AF-A0A4R0XRW8-F1
#
_cell.length_a   1.000
_cell.length_b   1.000
_cell.length_c   1.000
_cell.angle_alpha   90.00
_cell.angle_beta   90.00
_cell.angle_gamma   90.00
#
_symmetry.space_group_name_H-M   'P 1'
#
loop_
_entity.id
_entity.type
_entity.pdbx_description
1 polymer ?
#
loop_
_entity_poly.entity_id
_entity_poly.type
_entity_poly.pdbx_seq_one_letter_code
_entity_poly.pdbx_strand_id
1 'polypeptide(L)'
;MSFTRSKIFIACTLASSLLITACSNSNNDEKKQGTLTASAPATGQASNISERNAQQRLINTLQQHFKKANINAKVLDIKATEVPNLYWVNLEGMSSVYATADGKYIIQGDVLRLGDSKIHNVSENLQSAANKKLLASLKTEDLLVYKAQGKTKHIVYVFTDASCPYCHKLHEHMSEINAKGIEVRYIAWPRGEQFMPAMESVWCSEDRQAAFNQAIAGAPLAPATCKNPVRAQYQLGLNMGVNGTPAIYNQEGVYLGGYLSPEELAERLNN
;
A
#
# COMPACT_ATOMS: atom_id res chain seq x y z
N MET A 1 -14.49 -4.40 41.01
CA MET A 1 -14.60 -5.84 40.69
C MET A 1 -13.45 -6.55 41.38
N SER A 2 -13.79 -7.33 42.41
CA SER A 2 -12.85 -7.97 43.33
C SER A 2 -12.38 -9.31 42.75
N PHE A 3 -11.07 -9.54 42.76
CA PHE A 3 -10.45 -10.83 42.45
C PHE A 3 -10.61 -11.77 43.64
N THR A 4 -11.18 -12.95 43.42
CA THR A 4 -11.16 -14.06 44.40
C THR A 4 -10.43 -15.27 43.83
N ARG A 5 -9.30 -15.58 44.46
CA ARG A 5 -8.53 -16.82 44.30
C ARG A 5 -9.34 -17.98 44.88
N SER A 6 -9.45 -19.08 44.15
CA SER A 6 -9.85 -20.38 44.71
C SER A 6 -8.65 -21.31 44.75
N LYS A 7 -8.33 -21.78 45.96
CA LYS A 7 -7.37 -22.85 46.24
C LYS A 7 -8.17 -24.14 46.38
N ILE A 8 -7.83 -25.18 45.63
CA ILE A 8 -8.23 -26.56 45.93
C ILE A 8 -6.96 -27.38 46.10
N PHE A 9 -6.90 -28.07 47.23
CA PHE A 9 -5.82 -28.92 47.72
C PHE A 9 -6.37 -30.35 47.85
N ILE A 10 -5.47 -31.33 47.74
CA ILE A 10 -5.55 -32.73 48.25
C ILE A 10 -6.34 -33.68 47.31
N ALA A 11 -5.90 -34.90 46.94
CA ALA A 11 -5.02 -35.87 47.60
C ALA A 11 -4.21 -36.76 46.64
N CYS A 12 -3.11 -37.32 47.17
CA CYS A 12 -2.27 -38.38 46.62
C CYS A 12 -2.95 -39.76 46.63
N THR A 13 -2.63 -40.62 45.66
CA THR A 13 -2.40 -42.06 45.88
C THR A 13 -1.34 -42.62 44.91
N LEU A 14 -0.31 -43.20 45.53
CA LEU A 14 0.67 -44.22 45.10
C LEU A 14 0.08 -45.31 44.17
N ALA A 15 0.80 -46.14 43.40
CA ALA A 15 2.20 -46.38 43.08
C ALA A 15 2.22 -47.45 41.95
N SER A 16 3.36 -47.59 41.27
CA SER A 16 4.02 -48.88 40.93
C SER A 16 4.61 -48.87 39.52
N SER A 17 5.93 -48.85 39.52
CA SER A 17 6.86 -49.14 38.44
C SER A 17 6.70 -50.55 37.87
N LEU A 18 6.86 -50.68 36.55
CA LEU A 18 7.39 -51.89 35.92
C LEU A 18 8.25 -51.51 34.72
N LEU A 19 9.55 -51.77 34.87
CA LEU A 19 10.58 -51.79 33.86
C LEU A 19 10.36 -53.02 32.96
N ILE A 20 10.41 -52.84 31.64
CA ILE A 20 10.81 -53.92 30.73
C ILE A 20 11.82 -53.36 29.72
N THR A 21 13.09 -53.58 30.03
CA THR A 21 14.18 -53.76 29.08
C THR A 21 13.95 -55.03 28.27
N ALA A 22 14.02 -54.95 26.95
CA ALA A 22 14.24 -56.10 26.09
C ALA A 22 15.23 -55.70 24.98
N CYS A 23 16.48 -56.14 25.12
CA CYS A 23 17.43 -56.31 24.03
C CYS A 23 17.29 -57.74 23.52
N SER A 24 17.30 -57.95 22.20
CA SER A 24 17.72 -59.23 21.62
C SER A 24 18.47 -59.03 20.31
N ASN A 25 19.50 -59.86 20.17
CA ASN A 25 20.67 -59.85 19.30
C ASN A 25 20.45 -59.71 17.78
N SER A 26 21.29 -58.84 17.20
CA SER A 26 22.29 -59.08 16.15
C SER A 26 22.25 -60.38 15.35
N ASN A 27 22.20 -60.23 14.02
CA ASN A 27 23.11 -60.95 13.12
C ASN A 27 23.58 -60.02 12.00
N ASN A 28 24.87 -60.15 11.70
CA ASN A 28 25.71 -59.30 10.86
C ASN A 28 25.23 -59.14 9.41
N ASP A 29 25.39 -57.93 8.88
CA ASP A 29 26.02 -57.73 7.57
C ASP A 29 26.65 -56.32 7.50
N GLU A 30 27.97 -56.29 7.55
CA GLU A 30 28.78 -55.10 7.27
C GLU A 30 28.70 -54.75 5.77
N LYS A 31 28.34 -53.50 5.43
CA LYS A 31 29.13 -52.70 4.48
C LYS A 31 28.71 -51.24 4.40
N LYS A 32 29.74 -50.40 4.63
CA LYS A 32 29.96 -49.01 4.18
C LYS A 32 29.20 -47.89 4.89
N GLN A 33 29.89 -47.37 5.91
CA GLN A 33 29.88 -45.96 6.30
C GLN A 33 30.04 -45.06 5.07
N GLY A 34 29.06 -44.17 4.87
CA GLY A 34 29.23 -42.88 4.23
C GLY A 34 28.91 -41.82 5.26
N THR A 35 29.96 -41.21 5.83
CA THR A 35 29.89 -40.08 6.75
C THR A 35 29.16 -38.92 6.05
N LEU A 36 27.88 -38.70 6.34
CA LEU A 36 27.21 -37.44 6.01
C LEU A 36 27.57 -36.43 7.10
N THR A 37 28.76 -35.86 6.92
CA THR A 37 29.20 -34.62 7.52
C THR A 37 28.12 -33.55 7.40
N ALA A 38 27.90 -32.83 8.50
CA ALA A 38 27.06 -31.64 8.56
C ALA A 38 27.44 -30.66 7.45
N SER A 39 26.52 -30.47 6.50
CA SER A 39 26.65 -29.45 5.46
C SER A 39 26.13 -28.12 6.01
N ALA A 40 27.06 -27.17 6.14
CA ALA A 40 26.98 -25.71 6.07
C ALA A 40 25.71 -24.96 6.56
N PRO A 41 25.84 -23.78 7.21
CA PRO A 41 24.70 -22.92 7.48
C PRO A 41 23.98 -22.60 6.17
N ALA A 42 22.67 -22.82 6.12
CA ALA A 42 21.83 -22.40 4.99
C ALA A 42 21.80 -20.86 4.93
N THR A 43 22.80 -20.27 4.28
CA THR A 43 22.92 -18.84 4.06
C THR A 43 21.86 -18.36 3.05
N GLY A 44 20.77 -17.78 3.55
CA GLY A 44 19.92 -16.77 2.90
C GLY A 44 19.11 -17.14 1.64
N GLN A 45 19.57 -18.03 0.76
CA GLN A 45 18.90 -18.33 -0.51
C GLN A 45 17.70 -19.27 -0.34
N ALA A 46 17.78 -20.25 0.57
CA ALA A 46 16.68 -21.18 0.82
C ALA A 46 15.47 -20.47 1.47
N SER A 47 15.69 -19.55 2.41
CA SER A 47 14.64 -18.75 3.05
C SER A 47 13.91 -17.86 2.03
N ASN A 48 14.67 -17.17 1.17
CA ASN A 48 14.13 -16.33 0.10
C ASN A 48 13.35 -17.12 -0.97
N ILE A 49 13.67 -18.39 -1.22
CA ILE A 49 12.90 -19.26 -2.13
C ILE A 49 11.63 -19.75 -1.44
N SER A 50 11.73 -20.16 -0.16
CA SER A 50 10.57 -20.60 0.63
C SER A 50 9.51 -19.50 0.75
N GLU A 51 9.93 -18.27 1.03
CA GLU A 51 9.06 -17.10 1.13
C GLU A 51 8.40 -16.75 -0.21
N ARG A 52 9.17 -16.73 -1.30
CA ARG A 52 8.61 -16.52 -2.65
C ARG A 52 7.59 -17.59 -3.01
N ASN A 53 7.87 -18.85 -2.68
CA ASN A 53 6.93 -19.95 -2.89
C ASN A 53 5.67 -19.78 -2.04
N ALA A 54 5.79 -19.29 -0.80
CA ALA A 54 4.64 -19.01 0.06
C ALA A 54 3.76 -17.88 -0.48
N GLN A 55 4.38 -16.78 -0.93
CA GLN A 55 3.67 -15.66 -1.58
C GLN A 55 2.93 -16.13 -2.84
N GLN A 56 3.59 -16.90 -3.71
CA GLN A 56 2.96 -17.41 -4.93
C GLN A 56 1.79 -18.35 -4.64
N ARG A 57 1.90 -19.22 -3.61
CA ARG A 57 0.78 -20.05 -3.17
C ARG A 57 -0.40 -19.19 -2.71
N LEU A 58 -0.14 -18.16 -1.89
CA LEU A 58 -1.17 -17.27 -1.40
C LEU A 58 -1.86 -16.48 -2.53
N ILE A 59 -1.10 -16.01 -3.53
CA ILE A 59 -1.67 -15.38 -4.75
C ILE A 59 -2.67 -16.33 -5.42
N ASN A 60 -2.25 -17.58 -5.65
CA ASN A 60 -3.10 -18.57 -6.31
C ASN A 60 -4.36 -18.88 -5.49
N THR A 61 -4.22 -19.04 -4.17
CA THR A 61 -5.35 -19.28 -3.26
C THR A 61 -6.34 -18.11 -3.27
N LEU A 62 -5.85 -16.87 -3.14
CA LEU A 62 -6.71 -15.68 -3.17
C LEU A 62 -7.43 -15.54 -4.51
N GLN A 63 -6.74 -15.72 -5.63
CA GLN A 63 -7.39 -15.68 -6.96
C GLN A 63 -8.48 -16.77 -7.11
N GLN A 64 -8.23 -17.98 -6.60
CA GLN A 64 -9.24 -19.03 -6.58
C GLN A 64 -10.46 -18.67 -5.71
N HIS A 65 -10.22 -18.12 -4.51
CA HIS A 65 -11.29 -17.68 -3.62
C HIS A 65 -12.11 -16.53 -4.23
N PHE A 66 -11.45 -15.52 -4.83
CA PHE A 66 -12.13 -14.43 -5.53
C PHE A 66 -13.00 -14.94 -6.68
N LYS A 67 -12.46 -15.83 -7.52
CA LYS A 67 -13.23 -16.44 -8.61
C LYS A 67 -14.45 -17.21 -8.09
N LYS A 68 -14.28 -18.00 -7.04
CA LYS A 68 -15.38 -18.77 -6.42
C LYS A 68 -16.46 -17.87 -5.82
N ALA A 69 -16.07 -16.73 -5.26
CA ALA A 69 -16.98 -15.73 -4.70
C ALA A 69 -17.56 -14.77 -5.77
N ASN A 70 -17.24 -14.95 -7.05
CA ASN A 70 -17.62 -14.05 -8.14
C ASN A 70 -17.14 -12.60 -7.94
N ILE A 71 -15.96 -12.44 -7.33
CA ILE A 71 -15.29 -11.16 -7.11
C ILE A 71 -14.24 -10.98 -8.21
N ASN A 72 -14.34 -9.89 -8.97
CA ASN A 72 -13.32 -9.53 -9.96
C ASN A 72 -12.19 -8.73 -9.31
N ALA A 73 -11.28 -9.43 -8.62
CA ALA A 73 -10.10 -8.83 -8.00
C ALA A 73 -8.83 -9.55 -8.49
N LYS A 74 -7.86 -8.76 -8.98
CA LYS A 74 -6.57 -9.26 -9.45
C LYS A 74 -5.49 -8.88 -8.45
N VAL A 75 -4.76 -9.87 -7.96
CA VAL A 75 -3.62 -9.65 -7.06
C VAL A 75 -2.42 -9.17 -7.87
N LEU A 76 -1.88 -8.01 -7.50
CA LEU A 76 -0.70 -7.40 -8.11
C LEU A 76 0.59 -7.77 -7.38
N ASP A 77 0.56 -7.76 -6.05
CA ASP A 77 1.71 -8.08 -5.20
C ASP A 77 1.25 -8.59 -3.84
N ILE A 78 2.08 -9.41 -3.20
CA ILE A 78 1.90 -9.84 -1.81
C ILE A 78 3.22 -9.65 -1.07
N LYS A 79 3.15 -9.03 0.11
CA LYS A 79 4.29 -8.84 1.01
C LYS A 79 3.94 -9.32 2.41
N ALA A 80 4.91 -9.96 3.06
CA ALA A 80 4.78 -10.30 4.48
C ALA A 80 4.76 -9.01 5.30
N THR A 81 3.99 -9.00 6.39
CA THR A 81 4.01 -7.92 7.37
C THR A 81 4.77 -8.35 8.62
N GLU A 82 5.05 -7.41 9.52
CA GLU A 82 5.61 -7.73 10.84
C GLU A 82 4.61 -8.48 11.74
N VAL A 83 3.31 -8.49 11.39
CA VAL A 83 2.28 -9.22 12.11
C VAL A 83 2.27 -10.68 11.63
N PRO A 84 2.48 -11.66 12.54
CA PRO A 84 2.47 -13.07 12.16
C PRO A 84 1.16 -13.47 11.47
N ASN A 85 1.26 -14.30 10.43
CA ASN A 85 0.12 -14.80 9.64
C ASN A 85 -0.68 -13.70 8.91
N LEU A 86 -0.15 -12.48 8.80
CA LEU A 86 -0.79 -11.38 8.09
C LEU A 86 0.08 -10.88 6.93
N TYR A 87 -0.52 -10.83 5.75
CA TYR A 87 0.15 -10.41 4.52
C TYR A 87 -0.55 -9.17 3.97
N TRP A 88 0.24 -8.19 3.52
CA TRP A 88 -0.26 -7.07 2.75
C TRP A 88 -0.42 -7.51 1.29
N VAL A 89 -1.61 -7.27 0.74
CA VAL A 89 -2.02 -7.70 -0.59
C VAL A 89 -2.40 -6.47 -1.40
N ASN A 90 -1.64 -6.22 -2.45
CA ASN A 90 -1.95 -5.17 -3.40
C ASN A 90 -2.87 -5.73 -4.49
N LEU A 91 -3.94 -5.01 -4.80
CA LEU A 91 -4.98 -5.43 -5.73
C LEU A 91 -5.11 -4.40 -6.87
N GLU A 92 -5.44 -4.87 -8.07
CA GLU A 92 -5.65 -3.98 -9.22
C GLU A 92 -6.97 -3.21 -9.05
N GLY A 93 -6.92 -1.89 -9.25
CA GLY A 93 -8.10 -1.02 -9.24
C GLY A 93 -8.75 -0.80 -7.88
N MET A 94 -8.11 -1.18 -6.78
CA MET A 94 -8.64 -0.99 -5.43
C MET A 94 -7.54 -0.85 -4.39
N SER A 95 -7.89 -0.32 -3.21
CA SER A 95 -6.98 -0.18 -2.09
C SER A 95 -6.42 -1.54 -1.66
N SER A 96 -5.17 -1.54 -1.21
CA SER A 96 -4.54 -2.73 -0.65
C SER A 96 -5.32 -3.24 0.56
N VAL A 97 -5.26 -4.55 0.78
CA VAL A 97 -5.91 -5.21 1.92
C VAL A 97 -4.91 -6.09 2.64
N TYR A 98 -5.27 -6.55 3.83
CA TYR A 98 -4.53 -7.61 4.51
C TYR A 98 -5.23 -8.95 4.29
N ALA A 99 -4.46 -10.03 4.23
CA ALA A 99 -4.98 -11.39 4.17
C ALA A 99 -4.25 -12.33 5.12
N THR A 100 -4.96 -13.34 5.63
CA THR A 100 -4.35 -14.44 6.38
C THR A 100 -3.51 -15.33 5.47
N ALA A 101 -2.50 -16.04 5.99
CA ALA A 101 -1.64 -16.91 5.16
C ALA A 101 -2.40 -18.03 4.43
N ASP A 102 -3.56 -18.43 4.95
CA ASP A 102 -4.44 -19.42 4.33
C ASP A 102 -5.42 -18.82 3.31
N GLY A 103 -5.38 -17.50 3.10
CA GLY A 103 -6.19 -16.76 2.14
C GLY A 103 -7.69 -16.78 2.43
N LYS A 104 -8.13 -17.19 3.62
CA LYS A 104 -9.56 -17.30 3.96
C LYS A 104 -10.17 -15.98 4.42
N TYR A 105 -9.38 -15.10 5.02
CA TYR A 105 -9.86 -13.83 5.57
C TYR A 105 -9.15 -12.67 4.89
N ILE A 106 -9.93 -11.63 4.59
CA ILE A 106 -9.44 -10.33 4.16
C ILE A 106 -9.84 -9.29 5.21
N ILE A 107 -8.90 -8.41 5.54
CA ILE A 107 -9.09 -7.31 6.46
C ILE A 107 -8.79 -6.01 5.70
N GLN A 108 -9.74 -5.08 5.73
CA GLN A 108 -9.61 -3.76 5.13
C GLN A 108 -9.36 -2.71 6.21
N GLY A 109 -8.57 -1.70 5.87
CA GLY A 109 -8.18 -0.62 6.78
C GLY A 109 -6.74 -0.75 7.24
N ASP A 110 -6.37 0.02 8.24
CA ASP A 110 -5.00 0.09 8.74
C ASP A 110 -4.73 -0.91 9.85
N VAL A 111 -3.51 -1.44 9.88
CA VAL A 111 -2.98 -2.18 11.02
C VAL A 111 -1.94 -1.29 11.67
N LEU A 112 -2.19 -0.92 12.93
CA LEU A 112 -1.38 0.01 13.67
C LEU A 112 -0.59 -0.75 14.75
N ARG A 113 0.74 -0.68 14.69
CA ARG A 113 1.62 -1.19 15.73
C ARG A 113 1.70 -0.17 16.87
N LEU A 114 1.44 -0.66 18.07
CA LEU A 114 1.59 0.04 19.35
C LEU A 114 2.84 -0.48 20.08
N GLY A 115 3.35 0.27 21.04
CA GLY A 115 4.47 -0.15 21.90
C GLY A 115 5.60 0.87 22.00
N ASP A 116 5.67 1.81 21.04
CA ASP A 116 6.60 2.93 21.06
C ASP A 116 5.89 4.22 21.51
N SER A 117 6.63 5.33 21.59
CA SER A 117 6.06 6.66 21.83
C SER A 117 5.24 7.20 20.65
N LYS A 118 5.18 6.47 19.53
CA LYS A 118 4.41 6.79 18.32
C LYS A 118 3.68 5.55 17.83
N ILE A 119 2.56 5.77 17.16
CA ILE A 119 1.82 4.73 16.45
C ILE A 119 2.45 4.56 15.06
N HIS A 120 2.64 3.31 14.63
CA HIS A 120 3.22 2.99 13.33
C HIS A 120 2.23 2.22 12.46
N ASN A 121 1.99 2.64 11.23
CA ASN A 121 1.18 1.86 10.30
C ASN A 121 2.05 0.77 9.67
N VAL A 122 1.64 -0.49 9.85
CA VAL A 122 2.37 -1.69 9.42
C VAL A 122 2.61 -1.72 7.91
N SER A 123 1.69 -1.15 7.12
CA SER A 123 1.77 -1.14 5.66
C SER A 123 2.40 0.11 5.06
N GLU A 124 2.72 1.13 5.85
CA GLU A 124 3.11 2.45 5.32
C GLU A 124 4.29 2.37 4.35
N ASN A 125 5.35 1.66 4.74
CA ASN A 125 6.54 1.48 3.90
C ASN A 125 6.29 0.59 2.67
N LEU A 126 5.38 -0.38 2.78
CA LEU A 126 5.01 -1.26 1.67
C LEU A 126 4.20 -0.47 0.62
N GLN A 127 3.22 0.30 1.09
CA GLN A 127 2.38 1.16 0.28
C GLN A 127 3.20 2.28 -0.38
N SER A 128 4.08 2.96 0.36
CA SER A 128 4.91 4.03 -0.19
C SER A 128 5.87 3.51 -1.26
N ALA A 129 6.50 2.35 -1.05
CA ALA A 129 7.35 1.73 -2.06
C ALA A 129 6.58 1.31 -3.33
N ALA A 130 5.33 0.83 -3.20
CA ALA A 130 4.48 0.53 -4.34
C ALA A 130 4.08 1.81 -5.10
N ASN A 131 3.62 2.83 -4.36
CA ASN A 131 3.24 4.14 -4.88
C ASN A 131 4.40 4.83 -5.59
N LYS A 132 5.61 4.78 -5.03
CA LYS A 132 6.82 5.37 -5.65
C LYS A 132 7.07 4.82 -7.05
N LYS A 133 6.92 3.51 -7.24
CA LYS A 133 7.08 2.87 -8.57
C LYS A 133 6.02 3.34 -9.55
N LEU A 134 4.78 3.48 -9.09
CA LEU A 134 3.67 3.97 -9.90
C LEU A 134 3.87 5.44 -10.29
N LEU A 135 4.24 6.30 -9.35
CA LEU A 135 4.54 7.72 -9.59
C LEU A 135 5.76 7.90 -10.51
N ALA A 136 6.79 7.07 -10.38
CA ALA A 136 7.97 7.11 -11.26
C ALA A 136 7.66 6.72 -12.72
N SER A 137 6.52 6.06 -12.98
CA SER A 137 6.07 5.75 -14.34
C SER A 137 5.37 6.91 -15.04
N LEU A 138 5.01 7.97 -14.30
CA LEU A 138 4.35 9.14 -14.85
C LEU A 138 5.32 10.00 -15.65
N LYS A 139 4.87 10.43 -16.82
CA LYS A 139 5.55 11.40 -17.67
C LYS A 139 5.16 12.82 -17.24
N THR A 140 6.14 13.72 -17.15
CA THR A 140 5.88 15.08 -16.63
C THR A 140 4.98 15.87 -17.58
N GLU A 141 5.08 15.63 -18.89
CA GLU A 141 4.23 16.22 -19.93
C GLU A 141 2.76 15.78 -19.87
N ASP A 142 2.46 14.68 -19.17
CA ASP A 142 1.09 14.23 -18.94
C ASP A 142 0.48 14.86 -17.67
N LEU A 143 1.28 15.57 -16.87
CA LEU A 143 0.87 16.19 -15.61
C LEU A 143 0.57 17.69 -15.80
N LEU A 144 -0.19 18.24 -14.87
CA LEU A 144 -0.34 19.69 -14.75
C LEU A 144 0.58 20.21 -13.64
N VAL A 145 1.70 20.81 -14.03
CA VAL A 145 2.81 21.15 -13.13
C VAL A 145 2.78 22.63 -12.75
N TYR A 146 2.65 22.90 -11.45
CA TYR A 146 2.83 24.23 -10.84
C TYR A 146 4.19 24.27 -10.17
N LYS A 147 5.14 24.96 -10.80
CA LYS A 147 6.54 25.00 -10.38
C LYS A 147 6.70 25.72 -9.04
N ALA A 148 7.64 25.25 -8.23
CA ALA A 148 8.12 25.99 -7.07
C ALA A 148 8.65 27.38 -7.50
N GLN A 149 8.50 28.37 -6.62
CA GLN A 149 9.18 29.65 -6.77
C GLN A 149 10.64 29.50 -6.31
N GLY A 150 11.58 29.91 -7.17
CA GLY A 150 13.01 29.73 -6.90
C GLY A 150 13.47 28.28 -7.03
N LYS A 151 14.32 27.81 -6.12
CA LYS A 151 14.84 26.43 -6.13
C LYS A 151 13.78 25.47 -5.60
N THR A 152 13.41 24.46 -6.41
CA THR A 152 12.56 23.35 -5.96
C THR A 152 13.22 22.60 -4.81
N LYS A 153 12.57 22.62 -3.64
CA LYS A 153 12.96 21.87 -2.44
C LYS A 153 12.26 20.52 -2.38
N HIS A 154 10.97 20.52 -2.73
CA HIS A 154 10.09 19.35 -2.66
C HIS A 154 9.23 19.25 -3.92
N ILE A 155 8.89 18.03 -4.32
CA ILE A 155 7.88 17.76 -5.36
C ILE A 155 6.77 16.92 -4.74
N VAL A 156 5.53 17.32 -4.96
CA VAL A 156 4.35 16.55 -4.57
C VAL A 156 3.49 16.20 -5.76
N TYR A 157 2.94 14.99 -5.73
CA TYR A 157 1.96 14.49 -6.67
C TYR A 157 0.59 14.57 -6.03
N VAL A 158 -0.36 15.20 -6.71
CA VAL A 158 -1.68 15.46 -6.16
C VAL A 158 -2.75 14.96 -7.11
N PHE A 159 -3.46 13.90 -6.72
CA PHE A 159 -4.67 13.49 -7.42
C PHE A 159 -5.76 14.52 -7.15
N THR A 160 -6.28 15.15 -8.20
CA THR A 160 -7.17 16.32 -8.11
C THR A 160 -8.39 16.18 -9.00
N ASP A 161 -9.45 16.90 -8.63
CA ASP A 161 -10.71 16.99 -9.36
C ASP A 161 -11.19 18.45 -9.36
N ALA A 162 -11.44 19.02 -10.54
CA ALA A 162 -11.92 20.38 -10.67
C ALA A 162 -13.32 20.60 -10.04
N SER A 163 -14.08 19.54 -9.74
CA SER A 163 -15.36 19.63 -9.04
C SER A 163 -15.24 19.54 -7.50
N CYS A 164 -14.05 19.26 -6.97
CA CYS A 164 -13.86 18.99 -5.55
C CYS A 164 -13.58 20.27 -4.73
N PRO A 165 -14.42 20.63 -3.75
CA PRO A 165 -14.23 21.86 -2.96
C PRO A 165 -12.88 21.95 -2.25
N TYR A 166 -12.33 20.83 -1.77
CA TYR A 166 -11.02 20.82 -1.14
C TYR A 166 -9.86 20.91 -2.14
N CYS A 167 -10.08 20.48 -3.40
CA CYS A 167 -9.12 20.75 -4.47
C CYS A 167 -9.10 22.24 -4.81
N HIS A 168 -10.27 22.91 -4.79
CA HIS A 168 -10.36 24.36 -4.97
C HIS A 168 -9.53 25.07 -3.91
N LYS A 169 -9.76 24.73 -2.64
CA LYS A 169 -9.01 25.32 -1.52
C LYS A 169 -7.51 25.08 -1.60
N LEU A 170 -7.07 23.88 -2.01
CA LEU A 170 -5.65 23.61 -2.23
C LEU A 170 -5.08 24.48 -3.35
N HIS A 171 -5.85 24.67 -4.42
CA HIS A 171 -5.45 25.43 -5.59
C HIS A 171 -5.41 26.95 -5.32
N GLU A 172 -6.31 27.48 -4.49
CA GLU A 172 -6.27 28.86 -4.01
C GLU A 172 -4.95 29.18 -3.30
N HIS A 173 -4.38 28.20 -2.57
CA HIS A 173 -3.10 28.35 -1.88
C HIS A 173 -1.87 28.01 -2.74
N MET A 174 -2.02 27.80 -4.06
CA MET A 174 -0.93 27.33 -4.91
C MET A 174 0.30 28.26 -4.88
N SER A 175 0.06 29.59 -4.87
CA SER A 175 1.14 30.58 -4.80
C SER A 175 1.95 30.47 -3.51
N GLU A 176 1.29 30.30 -2.37
CA GLU A 176 1.93 30.12 -1.06
C GLU A 176 2.70 28.81 -0.96
N ILE A 177 2.12 27.72 -1.49
CA ILE A 177 2.79 26.41 -1.59
C ILE A 177 4.06 26.54 -2.43
N ASN A 178 3.97 27.16 -3.62
CA ASN A 178 5.12 27.34 -4.49
C ASN A 178 6.17 28.27 -3.87
N ALA A 179 5.78 29.32 -3.16
CA ALA A 179 6.68 30.23 -2.44
C ALA A 179 7.52 29.52 -1.36
N LYS A 180 7.00 28.43 -0.77
CA LYS A 180 7.75 27.58 0.16
C LYS A 180 8.78 26.66 -0.52
N GLY A 181 8.87 26.69 -1.85
CA GLY A 181 9.78 25.86 -2.64
C GLY A 181 9.19 24.49 -3.03
N ILE A 182 7.87 24.35 -2.98
CA ILE A 182 7.16 23.09 -3.27
C ILE A 182 6.60 23.14 -4.69
N GLU A 183 6.99 22.19 -5.54
CA GLU A 183 6.40 21.97 -6.85
C GLU A 183 5.21 21.02 -6.73
N VAL A 184 4.06 21.42 -7.27
CA VAL A 184 2.83 20.59 -7.26
C VAL A 184 2.59 20.03 -8.65
N ARG A 185 2.44 18.72 -8.74
CA ARG A 185 2.13 18.00 -9.98
C ARG A 185 0.74 17.39 -9.87
N TYR A 186 -0.24 17.99 -10.52
CA TYR A 186 -1.58 17.43 -10.54
C TYR A 186 -1.70 16.24 -11.48
N ILE A 187 -2.40 15.23 -10.98
CA ILE A 187 -2.84 14.03 -11.68
C ILE A 187 -4.37 14.07 -11.71
N ALA A 188 -4.98 13.92 -12.89
CA ALA A 188 -6.43 13.95 -12.99
C ALA A 188 -7.06 12.75 -12.29
N TRP A 189 -7.99 13.02 -11.37
CA TRP A 189 -8.78 12.00 -10.68
C TRP A 189 -10.21 12.50 -10.45
N PRO A 190 -11.04 12.56 -11.50
CA PRO A 190 -12.43 12.94 -11.34
C PRO A 190 -13.14 11.92 -10.43
N ARG A 191 -13.80 12.40 -9.37
CA ARG A 191 -14.43 11.55 -8.34
C ARG A 191 -15.64 10.75 -8.84
N GLY A 192 -16.03 10.96 -10.09
CA GLY A 192 -17.12 10.26 -10.77
C GLY A 192 -17.06 10.46 -12.27
N GLU A 193 -17.63 9.52 -13.02
CA GLU A 193 -17.65 9.52 -14.50
C GLU A 193 -18.25 10.80 -15.07
N GLN A 194 -19.21 11.43 -14.38
CA GLN A 194 -19.80 12.70 -14.80
C GLN A 194 -18.81 13.87 -14.81
N PHE A 195 -17.69 13.78 -14.08
CA PHE A 195 -16.65 14.83 -14.04
C PHE A 195 -15.50 14.55 -14.99
N MET A 196 -15.45 13.37 -15.64
CA MET A 196 -14.43 13.02 -16.64
C MET A 196 -14.36 14.03 -17.79
N PRO A 197 -15.48 14.42 -18.45
CA PRO A 197 -15.40 15.28 -19.63
C PRO A 197 -14.76 16.65 -19.34
N ALA A 198 -14.98 17.20 -18.14
CA ALA A 198 -14.38 18.47 -17.73
C ALA A 198 -12.85 18.32 -17.57
N MET A 199 -12.39 17.26 -16.90
CA MET A 199 -10.96 16.99 -16.74
C MET A 199 -10.28 16.66 -18.07
N GLU A 200 -10.95 15.93 -18.97
CA GLU A 200 -10.45 15.67 -20.33
C GLU A 200 -10.33 16.97 -21.13
N SER A 201 -11.32 17.86 -21.05
CA SER A 201 -11.28 19.15 -21.73
C SER A 201 -10.13 20.03 -21.23
N VAL A 202 -9.85 20.02 -19.91
CA VAL A 202 -8.66 20.67 -19.35
C VAL A 202 -7.38 20.11 -19.97
N TRP A 203 -7.23 18.78 -20.00
CA TRP A 203 -6.02 18.14 -20.53
C TRP A 203 -5.85 18.26 -22.05
N CYS A 204 -6.95 18.53 -22.76
CA CYS A 204 -6.95 18.80 -24.19
C CYS A 204 -6.84 20.28 -24.56
N SER A 205 -6.81 21.17 -23.57
CA SER A 205 -6.61 22.60 -23.80
C SER A 205 -5.16 22.92 -24.16
N GLU A 206 -4.96 23.91 -25.03
CA GLU A 206 -3.62 24.41 -25.39
C GLU A 206 -2.86 24.91 -24.16
N ASP A 207 -3.55 25.68 -23.31
CA ASP A 207 -3.09 26.05 -21.98
C ASP A 207 -3.89 25.30 -20.91
N ARG A 208 -3.35 24.14 -20.50
CA ARG A 208 -3.98 23.31 -19.46
C ARG A 208 -4.06 24.01 -18.11
N GLN A 209 -3.13 24.92 -17.78
CA GLN A 209 -3.16 25.63 -16.50
C GLN A 209 -4.31 26.63 -16.49
N ALA A 210 -4.43 27.45 -17.55
CA ALA A 210 -5.54 28.37 -17.68
C ALA A 210 -6.89 27.64 -17.68
N ALA A 211 -6.99 26.52 -18.41
CA ALA A 211 -8.21 25.71 -18.45
C ALA A 211 -8.57 25.09 -17.08
N PHE A 212 -7.57 24.60 -16.33
CA PHE A 212 -7.81 24.08 -14.99
C PHE A 212 -8.24 25.18 -14.02
N ASN A 213 -7.57 26.35 -14.05
CA ASN A 213 -7.93 27.50 -13.23
C ASN A 213 -9.37 27.95 -13.50
N GLN A 214 -9.80 27.93 -14.76
CA GLN A 214 -11.19 28.23 -15.16
C GLN A 214 -12.17 27.16 -14.64
N ALA A 215 -11.86 25.88 -14.87
CA ALA A 215 -12.72 24.77 -14.47
C ALA A 215 -12.88 24.69 -12.94
N ILE A 216 -11.78 24.86 -12.20
CA ILE A 216 -11.78 24.81 -10.74
C ILE A 216 -12.42 26.05 -10.11
N ALA A 217 -12.48 27.18 -10.81
CA ALA A 217 -13.29 28.33 -10.38
C ALA A 217 -14.80 28.13 -10.64
N GLY A 218 -15.21 26.99 -11.20
CA GLY A 218 -16.60 26.69 -11.56
C GLY A 218 -17.08 27.37 -12.84
N ALA A 219 -16.19 28.00 -13.60
CA ALA A 219 -16.53 28.60 -14.87
C ALA A 219 -16.66 27.53 -15.98
N PRO A 220 -17.60 27.69 -16.93
CA PRO A 220 -17.81 26.71 -17.99
C PRO A 220 -16.58 26.63 -18.89
N LEU A 221 -16.06 25.43 -19.13
CA LEU A 221 -14.99 25.17 -20.08
C LEU A 221 -15.58 24.65 -21.39
N ALA A 222 -15.08 25.12 -22.54
CA ALA A 222 -15.49 24.58 -23.82
C ALA A 222 -15.11 23.08 -23.91
N PRO A 223 -16.03 22.20 -24.35
CA PRO A 223 -15.70 20.79 -24.52
C PRO A 223 -14.56 20.61 -25.53
N ALA A 224 -13.53 19.87 -25.15
CA ALA A 224 -12.40 19.54 -26.01
C ALA A 224 -12.07 18.05 -25.91
N THR A 225 -11.84 17.42 -27.07
CA THR A 225 -11.50 16.00 -27.16
C THR A 225 -10.18 15.83 -27.90
N CYS A 226 -9.29 15.04 -27.31
CA CYS A 226 -7.98 14.70 -27.86
C CYS A 226 -7.51 13.39 -27.21
N LYS A 227 -6.42 12.81 -27.71
CA LYS A 227 -5.73 11.74 -26.99
C LYS A 227 -5.11 12.33 -25.72
N ASN A 228 -5.65 11.95 -24.56
CA ASN A 228 -5.27 12.49 -23.26
C ASN A 228 -5.00 11.38 -22.22
N PRO A 229 -4.31 11.68 -21.11
CA PRO A 229 -3.94 10.69 -20.10
C PRO A 229 -4.98 10.50 -18.98
N VAL A 230 -6.10 11.23 -18.99
CA VAL A 230 -7.02 11.35 -17.82
C VAL A 230 -7.54 9.99 -17.36
N ARG A 231 -7.97 9.11 -18.28
CA ARG A 231 -8.43 7.75 -17.93
C ARG A 231 -7.32 6.90 -17.30
N ALA A 232 -6.10 7.00 -17.82
CA ALA A 232 -4.95 6.26 -17.30
C ALA A 232 -4.53 6.79 -15.92
N GLN A 233 -4.60 8.11 -15.71
CA GLN A 233 -4.36 8.76 -14.42
C GLN A 233 -5.40 8.40 -13.37
N TYR A 234 -6.68 8.33 -13.75
CA TYR A 234 -7.74 7.83 -12.89
C TYR A 234 -7.47 6.38 -12.45
N GLN A 235 -7.13 5.50 -13.39
CA GLN A 235 -6.78 4.10 -13.08
C GLN A 235 -5.53 3.99 -12.20
N LEU A 236 -4.53 4.84 -12.41
CA LEU A 236 -3.35 4.91 -11.54
C LEU A 236 -3.76 5.23 -10.09
N GLY A 237 -4.65 6.20 -9.90
CA GLY A 237 -5.16 6.55 -8.57
C GLY A 237 -5.90 5.39 -7.92
N LEU A 238 -6.72 4.65 -8.66
CA LEU A 238 -7.37 3.43 -8.14
C LEU A 238 -6.35 2.39 -7.69
N ASN A 239 -5.29 2.16 -8.47
CA ASN A 239 -4.21 1.22 -8.13
C ASN A 239 -3.36 1.70 -6.94
N MET A 240 -3.33 3.00 -6.67
CA MET A 240 -2.69 3.60 -5.50
C MET A 240 -3.62 3.65 -4.28
N GLY A 241 -4.88 3.21 -4.42
CA GLY A 241 -5.88 3.24 -3.36
C GLY A 241 -6.48 4.63 -3.09
N VAL A 242 -6.35 5.58 -4.01
CA VAL A 242 -7.00 6.90 -3.93
C VAL A 242 -8.51 6.70 -3.87
N ASN A 243 -9.14 7.23 -2.83
CA ASN A 243 -10.59 7.14 -2.58
C ASN A 243 -11.25 8.51 -2.36
N GLY A 244 -10.48 9.60 -2.49
CA GLY A 244 -10.93 10.97 -2.32
C GLY A 244 -9.89 11.95 -2.85
N THR A 245 -10.32 13.18 -3.12
CA THR A 245 -9.44 14.26 -3.61
C THR A 245 -9.56 15.51 -2.72
N PRO A 246 -8.48 16.30 -2.58
CA PRO A 246 -7.15 16.03 -3.10
C PRO A 246 -6.50 14.86 -2.34
N ALA A 247 -5.67 14.07 -3.01
CA ALA A 247 -4.82 13.09 -2.35
C ALA A 247 -3.36 13.39 -2.68
N ILE A 248 -2.60 13.78 -1.65
CA ILE A 248 -1.24 14.32 -1.78
C ILE A 248 -0.22 13.23 -1.45
N TYR A 249 0.78 13.07 -2.32
CA TYR A 249 1.90 12.15 -2.15
C TYR A 249 3.24 12.87 -2.37
N ASN A 250 4.29 12.50 -1.63
CA ASN A 250 5.65 12.96 -1.92
C ASN A 250 6.34 12.08 -2.99
N GLN A 251 7.60 12.38 -3.33
CA GLN A 251 8.38 11.63 -4.33
C GLN A 251 8.70 10.20 -3.89
N GLU A 252 8.68 9.95 -2.59
CA GLU A 252 8.89 8.65 -1.96
C GLU A 252 7.62 7.79 -1.97
N GLY A 253 6.49 8.32 -2.47
CA GLY A 253 5.21 7.63 -2.53
C GLY A 253 4.44 7.60 -1.21
N VAL A 254 4.92 8.33 -0.19
CA VAL A 254 4.25 8.47 1.10
C VAL A 254 2.98 9.31 0.91
N TYR A 255 1.87 8.82 1.43
CA TYR A 255 0.61 9.57 1.45
C TYR A 255 0.68 10.66 2.52
N LEU A 256 0.69 11.91 2.08
CA LEU A 256 0.74 13.06 2.97
C LEU A 256 -0.64 13.46 3.47
N GLY A 257 -1.74 12.97 2.89
CA GLY A 257 -3.09 13.27 3.35
C GLY A 257 -3.99 13.88 2.27
N GLY A 258 -5.15 14.36 2.75
CA GLY A 258 -6.14 15.07 1.96
C GLY A 258 -5.72 16.51 1.64
N TYR A 259 -6.63 17.45 1.83
CA TYR A 259 -6.24 18.86 1.88
C TYR A 259 -5.32 19.11 3.09
N LEU A 260 -4.26 19.88 2.86
CA LEU A 260 -3.35 20.40 3.87
C LEU A 260 -3.15 21.89 3.60
N SER A 261 -3.03 22.72 4.64
CA SER A 261 -2.57 24.10 4.47
C SER A 261 -1.13 24.13 3.94
N PRO A 262 -0.67 25.26 3.37
CA PRO A 262 0.73 25.42 2.97
C PRO A 262 1.73 25.10 4.09
N GLU A 263 1.41 25.46 5.33
CA GLU A 263 2.23 25.21 6.52
C GLU A 263 2.26 23.72 6.85
N GLU A 264 1.09 23.08 6.96
CA GLU A 264 0.99 21.65 7.27
C GLU A 264 1.69 20.78 6.21
N LEU A 265 1.54 21.15 4.92
CA LEU A 265 2.21 20.47 3.82
C LEU A 265 3.73 20.60 3.94
N ALA A 266 4.24 21.81 4.20
CA ALA A 266 5.67 22.04 4.38
C ALA A 266 6.21 21.30 5.61
N GLU A 267 5.47 21.26 6.71
CA GLU A 267 5.84 20.50 7.91
C GLU A 267 5.95 19.01 7.62
N ARG A 268 4.96 18.41 6.95
CA ARG A 268 5.01 16.98 6.59
C ARG A 268 6.15 16.63 5.63
N LEU A 269 6.57 17.56 4.78
CA LEU A 269 7.66 17.35 3.82
C LEU A 269 9.06 17.51 4.44
N ASN A 270 9.18 18.22 5.56
CA ASN A 270 10.46 18.46 6.23
C ASN A 270 10.79 17.43 7.33
N ASN A 271 9.83 16.57 7.66
CA ASN A 271 9.96 15.49 8.65
C ASN A 271 10.34 14.17 7.98
#